data_AF-A0A356ILH0-F1
#
_entry.id   AF-A0A356ILH0-F1
#
_cell.length_a   1.000
_cell.length_b   1.000
_cell.length_c   1.000
_cell.angle_alpha   90.00
_cell.angle_beta   90.00
_cell.angle_gamma   90.00
#
_symmetry.space_group_name_H-M   'P 1'
#
loop_
_entity.id
_entity.type
_entity.pdbx_description
1 polymer ?
#
loop_
_entity_poly.entity_id
_entity_poly.type
_entity_poly.pdbx_seq_one_letter_code
_entity_poly.pdbx_strand_id
1 'polypeptide(L)' 'TSAEQLQEDALAFARDIAINAPLSLLATRATLKSDLLQQVESAIQREHQEQLKLQHTEDFAEGVKAVSERRTGHFKGR' A
#
# COMPACT_ATOMS: atom_id res chain seq x y z
N THR A 1 -4.26 -15.57 15.45
CA THR A 1 -5.03 -16.10 14.31
C THR A 1 -4.17 -17.09 13.58
N SER A 2 -4.60 -18.36 13.43
CA SER A 2 -3.89 -19.33 12.59
C SER A 2 -4.13 -19.02 11.11
N ALA A 3 -3.33 -19.60 10.22
CA ALA A 3 -3.50 -19.43 8.78
C ALA A 3 -4.88 -19.97 8.32
N GLU A 4 -5.32 -21.08 8.91
CA GLU A 4 -6.61 -21.71 8.63
C GLU A 4 -7.77 -20.80 9.05
N GLN A 5 -7.69 -20.19 10.25
CA GLN A 5 -8.71 -19.26 10.72
C GLN A 5 -8.80 -18.02 9.81
N LEU A 6 -7.66 -17.48 9.37
CA LEU A 6 -7.63 -16.35 8.44
C LEU A 6 -8.33 -16.67 7.12
N GLN A 7 -8.10 -17.87 6.58
CA GLN A 7 -8.71 -18.29 5.33
C GLN A 7 -10.23 -18.47 5.48
N GLU A 8 -10.67 -19.07 6.59
CA GLU A 8 -12.09 -19.24 6.89
C GLU A 8 -12.80 -17.89 7.00
N ASP A 9 -12.24 -16.94 7.75
CA ASP A 9 -12.81 -15.62 7.96
C ASP A 9 -12.90 -14.83 6.64
N ALA A 10 -11.85 -14.90 5.80
CA ALA A 10 -11.85 -14.24 4.50
C ALA A 10 -12.94 -14.79 3.56
N LEU A 11 -13.15 -16.12 3.57
CA LEU A 11 -14.21 -16.74 2.78
C LEU A 11 -15.61 -16.42 3.33
N ALA A 12 -15.76 -16.34 4.66
CA ALA A 12 -17.01 -15.91 5.28
C ALA A 12 -17.38 -14.49 4.84
N PHE A 13 -16.45 -13.55 4.94
CA PHE A 13 -16.68 -12.17 4.50
C PHE A 13 -16.96 -12.05 2.99
N ALA A 14 -16.28 -12.85 2.16
CA ALA A 14 -16.56 -12.87 0.72
C ALA A 14 -17.99 -13.35 0.42
N ARG A 15 -18.50 -14.36 1.16
CA ARG A 15 -19.89 -14.81 1.05
C ARG A 15 -20.87 -13.71 1.45
N ASP A 16 -20.58 -12.98 2.54
CA ASP A 16 -21.41 -11.87 2.99
C ASP A 16 -21.51 -10.75 1.95
N ILE A 17 -20.43 -10.48 1.21
CA ILE A 17 -20.47 -9.54 0.08
C ILE A 17 -21.32 -10.10 -1.06
N ALA A 18 -21.11 -11.37 -1.43
CA ALA A 18 -21.70 -12.00 -2.61
C ALA A 18 -23.23 -12.13 -2.60
N ILE A 19 -23.86 -12.10 -1.41
CA ILE A 19 -25.33 -12.14 -1.29
C ILE A 19 -26.01 -10.79 -1.56
N ASN A 20 -25.27 -9.68 -1.66
CA ASN A 20 -25.86 -8.35 -1.88
C ASN A 20 -26.16 -8.07 -3.36
N ALA A 21 -27.06 -7.11 -3.62
CA ALA A 21 -27.41 -6.67 -4.96
C ALA A 21 -26.17 -6.11 -5.71
N PRO A 22 -25.76 -6.69 -6.86
CA PRO A 22 -24.50 -6.31 -7.52
C PRO A 22 -24.44 -4.84 -7.95
N LEU A 23 -25.54 -4.28 -8.46
CA LEU A 23 -25.59 -2.88 -8.89
C LEU A 23 -25.44 -1.92 -7.70
N SER A 24 -26.08 -2.22 -6.57
CA SER A 24 -25.98 -1.42 -5.34
C SER A 24 -24.56 -1.44 -4.77
N LEU A 25 -23.91 -2.60 -4.77
CA LEU A 25 -22.51 -2.73 -4.36
C LEU A 25 -21.59 -1.87 -5.23
N LEU A 26 -21.73 -1.97 -6.56
CA LEU A 26 -20.90 -1.22 -7.50
C LEU A 26 -21.13 0.29 -7.38
N ALA A 27 -22.38 0.73 -7.29
CA ALA A 27 -22.73 2.14 -7.12
C ALA A 27 -22.17 2.70 -5.81
N THR A 28 -22.40 2.03 -4.67
CA THR A 28 -21.87 2.45 -3.37
C THR A 28 -20.35 2.51 -3.38
N ARG A 29 -19.67 1.50 -3.96
CA ARG A 29 -18.21 1.50 -4.10
C ARG A 29 -17.70 2.66 -4.95
N ALA A 30 -18.40 3.00 -6.04
CA ALA A 30 -18.04 4.14 -6.89
C ALA A 30 -18.17 5.46 -6.12
N THR A 31 -19.28 5.66 -5.38
CA THR A 31 -19.48 6.84 -4.53
C THR A 31 -18.37 6.99 -3.49
N LEU A 32 -18.01 5.91 -2.78
CA LEU A 32 -16.97 5.94 -1.76
C LEU A 32 -15.56 6.20 -2.33
N LYS A 33 -15.31 5.86 -3.61
CA LYS A 33 -14.00 5.99 -4.25
C LYS A 33 -13.88 7.19 -5.20
N SER A 34 -14.92 8.02 -5.27
CA SER A 34 -15.13 9.06 -6.28
C SER A 34 -13.85 9.84 -6.65
N ASP A 35 -13.36 10.67 -5.74
CA ASP A 35 -12.17 11.52 -5.92
C ASP A 35 -10.88 10.84 -5.45
N LEU A 36 -11.00 9.77 -4.66
CA LEU A 36 -9.87 9.03 -4.11
C LEU A 36 -8.91 8.54 -5.21
N LEU A 37 -9.42 8.07 -6.35
CA LEU A 37 -8.54 7.57 -7.43
C LEU A 37 -7.59 8.66 -7.95
N GLN A 38 -8.11 9.87 -8.18
CA GLN A 38 -7.31 11.00 -8.65
C GLN A 38 -6.29 11.44 -7.60
N GLN A 39 -6.68 11.46 -6.33
CA GLN A 39 -5.78 11.78 -5.23
C GLN A 39 -4.64 10.75 -5.10
N VAL A 40 -4.97 9.46 -5.20
CA VAL A 40 -3.98 8.38 -5.17
C VAL A 40 -3.01 8.48 -6.35
N GLU A 41 -3.50 8.74 -7.55
CA GLU A 41 -2.63 8.91 -8.73
C GLU A 41 -1.65 10.07 -8.55
N SER A 42 -2.15 11.24 -8.12
CA SER A 42 -1.30 12.40 -7.86
C SER A 42 -0.27 12.15 -6.75
N ALA A 43 -0.64 11.42 -5.70
CA ALA A 43 0.26 11.06 -4.61
C ALA A 43 1.36 10.12 -5.11
N ILE A 44 1.02 9.07 -5.85
CA ILE A 44 1.97 8.12 -6.41
C ILE A 44 2.96 8.81 -7.36
N GLN A 45 2.48 9.70 -8.23
CA GLN A 45 3.36 10.43 -9.15
C GLN A 45 4.38 11.30 -8.39
N ARG A 46 3.94 12.01 -7.35
CA ARG A 46 4.81 12.82 -6.49
C ARG A 46 5.82 11.95 -5.75
N GLU A 47 5.34 10.90 -5.09
CA GLU A 47 6.21 9.97 -4.34
C GLU A 47 7.24 9.31 -5.25
N HIS A 48 6.84 8.88 -6.45
CA HIS A 48 7.75 8.26 -7.40
C HIS A 48 8.88 9.22 -7.80
N GLN A 49 8.56 10.48 -8.08
CA GLN A 49 9.57 11.50 -8.40
C GLN A 49 10.51 11.74 -7.23
N GLU A 50 10.02 11.81 -5.99
CA GLU A 50 10.87 11.98 -4.81
C GLU A 50 11.74 10.73 -4.56
N GLN A 51 11.18 9.53 -4.70
CA GLN A 51 11.95 8.29 -4.54
C GLN A 51 13.05 8.15 -5.60
N LEU A 52 12.81 8.55 -6.85
CA LEU A 52 13.85 8.58 -7.89
C LEU A 52 15.00 9.53 -7.53
N LYS A 53 14.69 10.70 -6.97
CA LYS A 53 15.73 11.63 -6.49
C LYS A 53 16.52 11.03 -5.33
N LEU A 54 15.81 10.47 -4.35
CA LEU A 54 16.41 9.89 -3.14
C LEU A 54 17.23 8.64 -3.45
N GLN A 55 16.88 7.86 -4.46
CA GLN A 55 17.62 6.65 -4.83
C GLN A 55 19.11 6.89 -5.11
N HIS A 56 19.47 8.10 -5.55
CA HIS A 56 20.85 8.47 -5.89
C HIS A 56 21.68 9.00 -4.71
N THR A 57 21.12 9.05 -3.49
CA THR A 57 21.79 9.63 -2.31
C THR A 57 22.70 8.63 -1.58
N GLU A 58 23.62 9.15 -0.75
CA GLU A 58 24.43 8.31 0.14
C GLU A 58 23.52 7.59 1.15
N ASP A 59 22.49 8.28 1.64
CA ASP A 59 21.55 7.74 2.61
C ASP A 59 20.71 6.57 2.07
N PHE A 60 20.37 6.57 0.78
CA PHE A 60 19.69 5.42 0.17
C PHE A 60 20.60 4.18 0.17
N ALA A 61 21.85 4.33 -0.28
CA ALA A 61 22.83 3.25 -0.29
C ALA A 61 23.11 2.73 1.13
N GLU A 62 23.24 3.64 2.10
CA GLU A 62 23.41 3.30 3.52
C GLU A 62 22.19 2.57 4.08
N GLY A 63 20.97 3.00 3.73
CA GLY A 63 19.74 2.33 4.14
C GLY A 63 19.67 0.88 3.68
N VAL A 64 19.98 0.63 2.39
CA VAL A 64 20.06 -0.72 1.82
C VAL A 64 21.12 -1.56 2.55
N LYS A 65 22.30 -0.99 2.78
CA LYS A 65 23.40 -1.66 3.48
C LYS A 65 23.05 -1.99 4.94
N ALA A 66 22.49 -1.04 5.68
CA ALA A 66 22.13 -1.21 7.08
C ALA A 66 21.07 -2.30 7.29
N VAL A 67 20.06 -2.38 6.41
CA VAL A 67 19.07 -3.46 6.42
C VAL A 67 19.73 -4.81 6.14
N SER A 68 20.58 -4.89 5.11
CA SER A 68 21.30 -6.11 4.76
C SER A 68 22.21 -6.61 5.90
N GLU A 69 22.85 -5.68 6.61
CA GLU A 69 23.77 -5.97 7.73
C GLU A 69 23.05 -6.08 9.09
N ARG A 70 21.72 -5.86 9.13
CA ARG A 70 20.89 -5.84 10.36
C ARG A 70 21.46 -4.94 11.46
N ARG A 71 21.94 -3.76 11.07
CA ARG A 71 22.46 -2.74 11.98
C ARG A 71 21.67 -1.44 11.84
N THR A 72 21.88 -0.51 12.77
CA THR A 72 21.38 0.84 12.65
C THR A 72 22.06 1.59 11.50
N GLY A 73 21.30 2.38 10.74
CA GLY A 73 21.82 3.21 9.65
C GLY A 73 22.48 4.50 10.16
N HIS A 74 23.55 4.92 9.51
CA HIS A 74 24.28 6.16 9.78
C HIS A 74 23.98 7.22 8.70
N PHE A 75 22.80 7.83 8.79
CA PHE A 75 22.31 8.81 7.81
C PHE A 75 22.95 10.19 7.98
N LYS A 76 23.18 10.89 6.87
CA LYS A 76 23.84 12.20 6.80
C LYS A 76 23.00 13.27 6.10
N GLY A 77 21.83 12.92 5.56
CA GLY A 77 20.91 13.84 4.88
C GLY A 77 21.36 14.23 3.47
N ARG A 78 22.06 13.34 2.76
CA ARG A 78 22.62 13.59 1.42
C ARG A 78 22.79 12.33 0.60
#